data_AF-R9T554-F1
#
_entry.id   AF-R9T554-F1
#
_cell.length_a   1.000
_cell.length_b   1.000
_cell.length_c   1.000
_cell.angle_alpha   90.00
_cell.angle_beta   90.00
_cell.angle_gamma   90.00
#
_symmetry.space_group_name_H-M   'P 1'
#
loop_
_entity.id
_entity.type
_entity.pdbx_description
1 polymer ?
#
loop_
_entity_poly.entity_id
_entity_poly.type
_entity_poly.pdbx_seq_one_letter_code
_entity_poly.pdbx_strand_id
1 'polypeptide(L)'
;MAKVKIAQYWGAGCGGCDVALLDIDEKILGVAEMADIAFWPIAVDTKLKDVEAMPDKSITVTLYNGAIRNSENEHVAKLLRQKSLIMVSFGSCACFGGIPGLANVTNKKDLTDYVYGKTFSSVNPDNVRPQPHYQAPEGELELPVLYDTVLTLDDVVDVDYYMPGCPPTTELINLFLDVVEKHVKEGAELPPKGTVIASQKTLCDECKRKKDVTTIDGVHLPHEIDIDPEKCMLEQGVICLGPATRAGCGAKCIDANQPCRGCMGPTASVMDQGGSMLSALASIFRTADNETQLSEDEILKLMTQIKDPLGTFYAFTMPVSIIKRKVQEKNAGVKQ
;
A
#
# COMPACT_ATOMS: atom_id res chain seq x y z
N MET A 1 -0.73 31.03 19.46
CA MET A 1 -0.26 30.60 18.12
C MET A 1 -1.28 29.62 17.57
N ALA A 2 -1.59 29.65 16.28
CA ALA A 2 -2.51 28.67 15.69
C ALA A 2 -1.85 27.29 15.75
N LYS A 3 -2.51 26.32 16.40
CA LYS A 3 -2.04 24.93 16.43
C LYS A 3 -2.40 24.24 15.12
N VAL A 4 -1.57 23.29 14.68
CA VAL A 4 -1.86 22.47 13.51
C VAL A 4 -3.03 21.57 13.86
N LYS A 5 -4.18 21.69 13.18
CA LYS A 5 -5.31 20.79 13.45
C LYS A 5 -5.17 19.53 12.59
N ILE A 6 -4.91 18.39 13.22
CA ILE A 6 -4.63 17.13 12.54
C ILE A 6 -5.81 16.18 12.68
N ALA A 7 -6.12 15.47 11.60
CA ALA A 7 -6.97 14.28 11.65
C ALA A 7 -6.27 13.06 11.04
N GLN A 8 -6.65 11.89 11.50
CA GLN A 8 -6.22 10.61 10.98
C GLN A 8 -7.37 9.62 11.05
N TYR A 9 -7.51 8.81 10.01
CA TYR A 9 -8.52 7.76 9.97
C TYR A 9 -7.95 6.50 9.36
N TRP A 10 -8.47 5.38 9.85
CA TRP A 10 -8.11 4.03 9.47
C TRP A 10 -9.23 3.47 8.58
N GLY A 11 -8.98 3.45 7.27
CA GLY A 11 -9.81 2.78 6.27
C GLY A 11 -9.56 1.27 6.23
N ALA A 12 -9.45 0.68 5.03
CA ALA A 12 -9.04 -0.71 4.87
C ALA A 12 -7.51 -0.86 5.06
N GLY A 13 -7.08 -0.83 6.32
CA GLY A 13 -5.69 -0.94 6.75
C GLY A 13 -5.49 -1.95 7.89
N CYS A 14 -4.30 -1.94 8.50
CA CYS A 14 -3.94 -2.84 9.60
C CYS A 14 -3.59 -2.11 10.92
N GLY A 15 -3.74 -0.79 10.98
CA GLY A 15 -3.31 0.04 12.11
C GLY A 15 -1.81 0.33 12.14
N GLY A 16 -1.01 -0.25 11.24
CA GLY A 16 0.44 -0.04 11.21
C GLY A 16 0.86 1.40 10.96
N CYS A 17 0.07 2.18 10.22
CA CYS A 17 0.35 3.61 9.99
C CYS A 17 -0.01 4.46 11.23
N ASP A 18 -1.02 4.06 12.01
CA ASP A 18 -1.32 4.65 13.30
C ASP A 18 -0.16 4.45 14.28
N VAL A 19 0.35 3.21 14.36
CA VAL A 19 1.53 2.92 15.19
C VAL A 19 2.75 3.69 14.70
N ALA A 20 3.00 3.76 13.39
CA ALA A 20 4.14 4.50 12.85
C ALA A 20 4.11 6.01 13.17
N LEU A 21 2.92 6.62 13.25
CA LEU A 21 2.80 8.00 13.71
C LEU A 21 3.05 8.14 15.22
N LEU A 22 2.69 7.14 16.02
CA LEU A 22 3.00 7.12 17.45
C LEU A 22 4.51 6.88 17.71
N ASP A 23 5.17 6.13 16.83
CA ASP A 23 6.60 5.79 16.86
C ASP A 23 7.53 6.93 16.37
N ILE A 24 7.08 8.19 16.40
CA ILE A 24 7.94 9.36 16.10
C ILE A 24 8.83 9.77 17.30
N ASP A 25 9.10 8.83 18.20
CA ASP A 25 9.93 8.97 19.39
C ASP A 25 9.57 10.22 20.22
N GLU A 26 10.56 11.02 20.63
CA GLU A 26 10.38 12.20 21.46
C GLU A 26 9.52 13.29 20.79
N LYS A 27 9.45 13.32 19.45
CA LYS A 27 8.64 14.30 18.72
C LYS A 27 7.14 14.13 18.96
N ILE A 28 6.67 12.97 19.44
CA ILE A 28 5.25 12.76 19.74
C ILE A 28 4.77 13.68 20.88
N LEU A 29 5.64 13.98 21.84
CA LEU A 29 5.37 14.93 22.92
C LEU A 29 5.18 16.34 22.35
N GLY A 30 6.00 16.68 21.36
CA GLY A 30 5.84 17.90 20.56
C GLY A 30 4.52 17.92 19.78
N VAL A 31 4.08 16.80 19.20
CA VAL A 31 2.79 16.75 18.47
C VAL A 31 1.62 17.08 19.40
N ALA A 32 1.59 16.61 20.65
CA ALA A 32 0.52 16.99 21.60
C ALA A 32 0.53 18.49 21.96
N GLU A 33 1.71 19.11 22.00
CA GLU A 33 1.85 20.55 22.26
C GLU A 33 1.56 21.41 21.03
N MET A 34 1.95 20.93 19.84
CA MET A 34 1.93 21.65 18.56
C MET A 34 0.65 21.41 17.75
N ALA A 35 -0.03 20.28 17.96
CA ALA A 35 -1.20 19.88 17.21
C ALA A 35 -2.46 19.78 18.07
N ASP A 36 -3.58 20.13 17.47
CA ASP A 36 -4.93 19.87 17.96
C ASP A 36 -5.45 18.64 17.21
N ILE A 37 -5.59 17.50 17.89
CA ILE A 37 -6.05 16.25 17.27
C ILE A 37 -7.57 16.32 17.14
N ALA A 38 -8.04 16.71 15.97
CA ALA A 38 -9.46 16.85 15.67
C ALA A 38 -10.16 15.50 15.63
N PHE A 39 -9.54 14.51 15.01
CA PHE A 39 -10.13 13.20 14.82
C PHE A 39 -9.03 12.16 14.65
N TRP A 40 -8.93 11.22 15.58
CA TRP A 40 -8.05 10.07 15.47
C TRP A 40 -8.61 8.96 16.37
N PRO A 41 -9.36 8.00 15.82
CA PRO A 41 -10.14 7.05 16.64
C PRO A 41 -9.34 6.24 17.67
N ILE A 42 -8.05 6.03 17.45
CA ILE A 42 -7.18 5.30 18.40
C ILE A 42 -6.70 6.18 19.56
N ALA A 43 -6.67 7.50 19.39
CA ALA A 43 -6.01 8.44 20.30
C ALA A 43 -6.98 9.38 21.03
N VAL A 44 -8.11 9.73 20.41
CA VAL A 44 -9.08 10.68 20.97
C VAL A 44 -10.51 10.18 20.81
N ASP A 45 -11.40 10.69 21.68
CA ASP A 45 -12.80 10.27 21.73
C ASP A 45 -13.72 10.95 20.71
N THR A 46 -13.23 11.89 19.91
CA THR A 46 -14.02 12.53 18.86
C THR A 46 -14.63 11.48 17.93
N LYS A 47 -15.95 11.51 17.77
CA LYS A 47 -16.70 10.56 16.94
C LYS A 47 -17.02 11.19 15.58
N LEU A 48 -17.46 10.38 14.62
CA LEU A 48 -17.77 10.83 13.25
C LEU A 48 -18.77 12.01 13.22
N LYS A 49 -19.82 11.95 14.04
CA LYS A 49 -20.81 13.04 14.16
C LYS A 49 -20.20 14.40 14.55
N ASP A 50 -19.12 14.38 15.33
CA ASP A 50 -18.46 15.60 15.77
C ASP A 50 -17.66 16.20 14.60
N VAL A 51 -17.06 15.35 13.75
CA VAL A 51 -16.39 15.74 12.51
C VAL A 51 -17.37 16.28 11.48
N GLU A 52 -18.54 15.65 11.33
CA GLU A 52 -19.62 16.12 10.45
C GLU A 52 -20.06 17.54 10.81
N ALA A 53 -20.17 17.84 12.10
CA ALA A 53 -20.53 19.13 12.64
C ALA A 53 -19.40 20.19 12.55
N MET A 54 -18.16 19.80 12.26
CA MET A 54 -17.07 20.76 12.10
C MET A 54 -17.29 21.63 10.85
N PRO A 55 -16.84 22.90 10.84
CA PRO A 55 -16.84 23.70 9.64
C PRO A 55 -15.97 23.07 8.54
N ASP A 56 -16.38 23.24 7.28
CA ASP A 56 -15.58 22.81 6.14
C ASP A 56 -14.22 23.52 6.14
N LYS A 57 -13.18 22.81 5.71
CA LYS A 57 -11.79 23.31 5.69
C LYS A 57 -11.27 23.80 7.04
N SER A 58 -11.83 23.30 8.15
CA SER A 58 -11.35 23.64 9.50
C SER A 58 -10.20 22.76 10.00
N ILE A 59 -9.97 21.59 9.38
CA ILE A 59 -8.84 20.70 9.69
C ILE A 59 -7.66 21.09 8.80
N THR A 60 -6.48 21.29 9.40
CA THR A 60 -5.28 21.69 8.66
C THR A 60 -4.78 20.57 7.77
N VAL A 61 -4.62 19.36 8.32
CA VAL A 61 -4.11 18.21 7.57
C VAL A 61 -4.80 16.92 8.02
N THR A 62 -5.14 16.08 7.05
CA THR A 62 -5.57 14.70 7.30
C THR A 62 -4.55 13.72 6.76
N LEU A 63 -4.10 12.81 7.62
CA LEU A 63 -3.32 11.63 7.27
C LEU A 63 -4.30 10.45 7.14
N TYR A 64 -4.82 10.20 5.94
CA TYR A 64 -5.76 9.09 5.73
C TYR A 64 -4.96 7.81 5.45
N ASN A 65 -5.12 6.81 6.31
CA ASN A 65 -4.44 5.53 6.17
C ASN A 65 -5.42 4.40 5.83
N GLY A 66 -4.94 3.40 5.09
CA GLY A 66 -5.78 2.31 4.59
C GLY A 66 -6.38 2.58 3.21
N ALA A 67 -6.74 1.52 2.51
CA ALA A 67 -7.41 1.59 1.22
C ALA A 67 -8.92 1.83 1.39
N ILE A 68 -9.66 1.98 0.29
CA ILE A 68 -11.13 2.03 0.32
C ILE A 68 -11.65 0.63 -0.01
N ARG A 69 -12.31 -0.03 0.94
CA ARG A 69 -12.87 -1.38 0.74
C ARG A 69 -14.37 -1.50 1.01
N ASN A 70 -14.97 -0.53 1.69
CA ASN A 70 -16.40 -0.52 1.98
C ASN A 70 -16.97 0.91 1.96
N SER A 71 -18.29 1.00 2.09
CA SER A 71 -19.01 2.28 2.07
C SER A 71 -18.61 3.25 3.19
N GLU A 72 -18.23 2.75 4.37
CA GLU A 72 -17.76 3.61 5.47
C GLU A 72 -16.42 4.24 5.12
N ASN A 73 -15.46 3.47 4.60
CA ASN A 73 -14.16 3.99 4.21
C ASN A 73 -14.31 5.13 3.19
N GLU A 74 -15.16 4.95 2.18
CA GLU A 74 -15.48 5.97 1.18
C GLU A 74 -16.16 7.19 1.79
N HIS A 75 -17.18 6.98 2.62
CA HIS A 75 -17.89 8.07 3.31
C HIS A 75 -16.93 8.93 4.13
N VAL A 76 -16.10 8.29 4.98
CA VAL A 76 -15.16 9.00 5.84
C VAL A 76 -14.05 9.68 5.03
N ALA A 77 -13.59 9.08 3.93
CA ALA A 77 -12.64 9.74 3.02
C ALA A 77 -13.21 11.04 2.46
N LYS A 78 -14.46 11.02 1.96
CA LYS A 78 -15.16 12.20 1.43
C LYS A 78 -15.40 13.26 2.50
N LEU A 79 -15.85 12.83 3.68
CA LEU A 79 -16.05 13.74 4.81
C LEU A 79 -14.74 14.43 5.20
N LEU A 80 -13.67 13.68 5.40
CA LEU A 80 -12.37 14.26 5.78
C LEU A 80 -11.81 15.16 4.69
N ARG A 81 -11.92 14.78 3.40
CA ARG A 81 -11.53 15.68 2.30
C ARG A 81 -12.29 17.01 2.33
N GLN A 82 -13.60 16.99 2.64
CA GLN A 82 -14.42 18.19 2.79
C GLN A 82 -13.93 19.04 3.97
N LYS A 83 -13.67 18.42 5.13
CA LYS A 83 -13.24 19.13 6.35
C LYS A 83 -11.79 19.59 6.33
N SER A 84 -10.95 19.03 5.45
CA SER A 84 -9.50 19.26 5.48
C SER A 84 -8.97 20.17 4.37
N LEU A 85 -8.05 21.05 4.75
CA LEU A 85 -7.24 21.87 3.85
C LEU A 85 -6.25 21.00 3.07
N ILE A 86 -5.53 20.11 3.76
CA ILE A 86 -4.55 19.19 3.17
C ILE A 86 -5.01 17.74 3.39
N MET A 87 -5.11 16.95 2.32
CA MET A 87 -5.39 15.51 2.35
C MET A 87 -4.16 14.73 1.93
N VAL A 88 -3.68 13.85 2.80
CA VAL A 88 -2.49 13.03 2.55
C VAL A 88 -2.88 11.58 2.48
N SER A 89 -2.47 10.93 1.39
CA SER A 89 -2.50 9.48 1.28
C SER A 89 -1.35 8.91 2.09
N PHE A 90 -1.67 8.36 3.26
CA PHE A 90 -0.70 7.96 4.28
C PHE A 90 -0.57 6.43 4.33
N GLY A 91 0.54 5.92 3.81
CA GLY A 91 0.85 4.50 3.74
C GLY A 91 0.48 3.83 2.43
N SER A 92 1.11 2.68 2.18
CA SER A 92 0.99 1.90 0.95
C SER A 92 -0.45 1.53 0.60
N CYS A 93 -1.28 1.24 1.61
CA CYS A 93 -2.70 0.95 1.40
C CYS A 93 -3.47 2.14 0.83
N ALA A 94 -3.27 3.35 1.37
CA ALA A 94 -3.94 4.54 0.87
C ALA A 94 -3.39 4.94 -0.51
N CYS A 95 -2.06 4.86 -0.69
CA CYS A 95 -1.39 5.27 -1.92
C CYS A 95 -1.68 4.33 -3.09
N PHE A 96 -1.68 3.02 -2.85
CA PHE A 96 -1.61 2.00 -3.90
C PHE A 96 -2.58 0.83 -3.71
N GLY A 97 -3.33 0.81 -2.60
CA GLY A 97 -4.25 -0.28 -2.23
C GLY A 97 -3.64 -1.31 -1.28
N GLY A 98 -2.31 -1.46 -1.27
CA GLY A 98 -1.58 -2.28 -0.32
C GLY A 98 -1.93 -3.77 -0.39
N ILE A 99 -1.61 -4.51 0.67
CA ILE A 99 -1.92 -5.94 0.81
C ILE A 99 -3.43 -6.24 0.64
N PRO A 100 -4.36 -5.45 1.21
CA PRO A 100 -5.79 -5.66 0.96
C PRO A 100 -6.16 -5.63 -0.52
N GLY A 101 -5.39 -4.88 -1.34
CA GLY A 101 -5.52 -4.79 -2.79
C GLY A 101 -5.49 -6.14 -3.52
N LEU A 102 -4.84 -7.16 -2.96
CA LEU A 102 -4.86 -8.52 -3.52
C LEU A 102 -6.28 -9.12 -3.59
N ALA A 103 -7.23 -8.62 -2.80
CA ALA A 103 -8.64 -9.00 -2.92
C ALA A 103 -9.22 -8.76 -4.33
N ASN A 104 -8.60 -7.91 -5.15
CA ASN A 104 -9.03 -7.65 -6.53
C ASN A 104 -8.77 -8.83 -7.49
N VAL A 105 -8.00 -9.84 -7.09
CA VAL A 105 -7.82 -11.08 -7.89
C VAL A 105 -8.95 -12.08 -7.66
N THR A 106 -9.84 -11.79 -6.71
CA THR A 106 -11.06 -12.52 -6.41
C THR A 106 -12.24 -11.54 -6.38
N ASN A 107 -13.38 -11.94 -5.84
CA ASN A 107 -14.57 -11.12 -5.71
C ASN A 107 -15.13 -11.19 -4.28
N LYS A 108 -16.02 -10.25 -3.95
CA LYS A 108 -16.67 -10.16 -2.64
C LYS A 108 -17.34 -11.47 -2.24
N LYS A 109 -18.07 -12.09 -3.16
CA LYS A 109 -18.84 -13.31 -2.88
C LYS A 109 -17.90 -14.45 -2.46
N ASP A 110 -16.85 -14.71 -3.24
CA ASP A 110 -15.91 -15.80 -2.97
C ASP A 110 -15.12 -15.56 -1.67
N LEU A 111 -14.75 -14.30 -1.38
CA LEU A 111 -14.15 -13.93 -0.09
C LEU A 111 -15.08 -14.22 1.08
N THR A 112 -16.32 -13.72 1.02
CA THR A 112 -17.31 -13.91 2.08
C THR A 112 -17.67 -15.39 2.25
N ASP A 113 -17.84 -16.13 1.15
CA ASP A 113 -18.09 -17.58 1.21
C ASP A 113 -16.93 -18.35 1.82
N TYR A 114 -15.70 -17.96 1.52
CA TYR A 114 -14.53 -18.59 2.14
C TYR A 114 -14.50 -18.34 3.64
N VAL A 115 -14.54 -17.06 4.05
CA VAL A 115 -14.40 -16.65 5.45
C VAL A 115 -15.50 -17.21 6.34
N TYR A 116 -16.77 -17.17 5.90
CA TYR A 116 -17.93 -17.55 6.71
C TYR A 116 -18.47 -18.95 6.43
N GLY A 117 -17.86 -19.72 5.53
CA GLY A 117 -18.42 -21.02 5.12
C GLY A 117 -17.41 -22.12 4.78
N LYS A 118 -16.16 -21.79 4.41
CA LYS A 118 -15.17 -22.79 3.98
C LYS A 118 -13.95 -22.92 4.89
N THR A 119 -13.78 -22.01 5.86
CA THR A 119 -12.71 -22.14 6.85
C THR A 119 -12.99 -23.34 7.76
N PHE A 120 -11.96 -24.14 8.06
CA PHE A 120 -12.10 -25.41 8.79
C PHE A 120 -12.74 -25.25 10.18
N SER A 121 -12.61 -24.07 10.78
CA SER A 121 -13.13 -23.72 12.10
C SER A 121 -14.51 -23.06 12.07
N SER A 122 -15.07 -22.78 10.89
CA SER A 122 -16.40 -22.17 10.79
C SER A 122 -17.49 -23.19 11.10
N VAL A 123 -18.28 -22.91 12.13
CA VAL A 123 -19.54 -23.61 12.42
C VAL A 123 -20.69 -22.74 11.94
N ASN A 124 -21.17 -22.99 10.72
CA ASN A 124 -22.26 -22.21 10.10
C ASN A 124 -23.24 -23.13 9.35
N PRO A 125 -23.99 -24.00 10.07
CA PRO A 125 -24.86 -25.01 9.44
C PRO A 125 -26.00 -24.39 8.61
N ASP A 126 -26.48 -23.22 9.02
CA ASP A 126 -27.57 -22.50 8.34
C ASP A 126 -27.08 -21.59 7.21
N ASN A 127 -25.77 -21.61 6.92
CA ASN A 127 -25.14 -20.85 5.85
C ASN A 127 -25.44 -19.34 5.90
N VAL A 128 -25.54 -18.78 7.11
CA VAL A 128 -25.83 -17.37 7.35
C VAL A 128 -24.67 -16.49 6.85
N ARG A 129 -24.98 -15.29 6.38
CA ARG A 129 -24.00 -14.30 5.89
C ARG A 129 -24.29 -12.93 6.48
N PRO A 130 -23.25 -12.13 6.83
CA PRO A 130 -23.45 -10.74 7.21
C PRO A 130 -24.24 -9.99 6.13
N GLN A 131 -25.25 -9.24 6.56
CA GLN A 131 -26.08 -8.40 5.70
C GLN A 131 -25.83 -6.93 6.05
N PRO A 132 -25.89 -6.00 5.08
CA PRO A 132 -25.75 -4.58 5.36
C PRO A 132 -26.81 -4.02 6.32
N HIS A 133 -27.99 -4.62 6.36
CA HIS A 133 -29.07 -4.22 7.27
C HIS A 133 -29.62 -5.45 7.99
N TYR A 134 -29.87 -5.31 9.29
CA TYR A 134 -30.49 -6.35 10.09
C TYR A 134 -31.39 -5.76 11.17
N GLN A 135 -32.64 -6.25 11.25
CA GLN A 135 -33.55 -5.84 12.31
C GLN A 135 -33.28 -6.66 13.57
N ALA A 136 -32.61 -6.04 14.55
CA ALA A 136 -32.38 -6.60 15.88
C ALA A 136 -33.45 -6.10 16.89
N PRO A 137 -33.57 -6.74 18.07
CA PRO A 137 -34.42 -6.26 19.15
C PRO A 137 -34.11 -4.82 19.59
N GLU A 138 -32.84 -4.41 19.51
CA GLU A 138 -32.34 -3.09 19.91
C GLU A 138 -32.54 -2.00 18.84
N GLY A 139 -32.90 -2.39 17.62
CA GLY A 139 -33.06 -1.47 16.48
C GLY A 139 -32.57 -2.06 15.16
N GLU A 140 -32.58 -1.24 14.11
CA GLU A 140 -31.94 -1.58 12.85
C GLU A 140 -30.42 -1.42 13.00
N LEU A 141 -29.68 -2.50 12.72
CA LEU A 141 -28.22 -2.50 12.67
C LEU A 141 -27.77 -2.34 11.22
N GLU A 142 -26.79 -1.47 11.00
CA GLU A 142 -26.16 -1.24 9.71
C GLU A 142 -24.72 -1.75 9.72
N LEU A 143 -24.34 -2.49 8.67
CA LEU A 143 -22.97 -2.86 8.37
C LEU A 143 -22.54 -2.20 7.06
N PRO A 144 -21.31 -1.63 7.00
CA PRO A 144 -20.80 -1.04 5.77
C PRO A 144 -20.84 -2.03 4.60
N VAL A 145 -21.31 -1.56 3.45
CA VAL A 145 -21.38 -2.38 2.23
C VAL A 145 -19.95 -2.65 1.76
N LEU A 146 -19.55 -3.92 1.83
CA LEU A 146 -18.27 -4.37 1.30
C LEU A 146 -18.28 -4.25 -0.24
N TYR A 147 -17.24 -3.64 -0.80
CA TYR A 147 -17.09 -3.49 -2.24
C TYR A 147 -16.47 -4.72 -2.88
N ASP A 148 -16.67 -4.87 -4.18
CA ASP A 148 -16.04 -5.95 -4.94
C ASP A 148 -14.57 -5.63 -5.24
N THR A 149 -14.26 -4.35 -5.41
CA THR A 149 -12.92 -3.82 -5.74
C THR A 149 -12.38 -2.96 -4.60
N VAL A 150 -11.11 -3.16 -4.24
CA VAL A 150 -10.32 -2.28 -3.38
C VAL A 150 -9.89 -1.11 -4.25
N LEU A 151 -10.13 0.10 -3.76
CA LEU A 151 -9.72 1.35 -4.40
C LEU A 151 -8.64 2.03 -3.55
N THR A 152 -7.82 2.85 -4.19
CA THR A 152 -6.93 3.77 -3.48
C THR A 152 -7.72 4.97 -2.95
N LEU A 153 -7.07 5.79 -2.14
CA LEU A 153 -7.68 7.03 -1.67
C LEU A 153 -7.97 8.00 -2.83
N ASP A 154 -7.03 8.11 -3.78
CA ASP A 154 -7.11 9.07 -4.90
C ASP A 154 -8.14 8.66 -5.96
N ASP A 155 -8.57 7.38 -5.98
CA ASP A 155 -9.72 6.95 -6.79
C ASP A 155 -11.06 7.56 -6.32
N VAL A 156 -11.13 8.06 -5.08
CA VAL A 156 -12.39 8.45 -4.42
C VAL A 156 -12.43 9.93 -4.05
N VAL A 157 -11.28 10.50 -3.65
CA VAL A 157 -11.17 11.91 -3.25
C VAL A 157 -9.89 12.52 -3.77
N ASP A 158 -9.91 13.83 -3.95
CA ASP A 158 -8.74 14.61 -4.37
C ASP A 158 -7.63 14.61 -3.30
N VAL A 159 -6.48 13.99 -3.58
CA VAL A 159 -5.35 13.92 -2.66
C VAL A 159 -4.31 15.02 -2.95
N ASP A 160 -3.77 15.64 -1.89
CA ASP A 160 -2.74 16.67 -2.02
C ASP A 160 -1.33 16.10 -2.04
N TYR A 161 -1.03 15.14 -1.15
CA TYR A 161 0.31 14.54 -1.00
C TYR A 161 0.26 13.04 -0.76
N TYR A 162 1.36 12.37 -1.07
CA TYR A 162 1.49 10.92 -0.92
C TYR A 162 2.67 10.60 -0.02
N MET A 163 2.46 9.74 0.97
CA MET A 163 3.53 9.25 1.84
C MET A 163 3.52 7.73 1.84
N PRO A 164 4.29 7.09 0.95
CA PRO A 164 4.26 5.64 0.79
C PRO A 164 5.05 4.90 1.87
N GLY A 165 4.83 3.58 1.95
CA GLY A 165 5.47 2.67 2.90
C GLY A 165 4.44 1.82 3.65
N CYS A 166 4.82 0.62 4.06
CA CYS A 166 3.91 -0.30 4.77
C CYS A 166 4.51 -0.74 6.12
N PRO A 167 4.59 0.16 7.12
CA PRO A 167 4.16 1.57 7.10
C PRO A 167 5.25 2.54 6.57
N PRO A 168 4.93 3.83 6.36
CA PRO A 168 5.93 4.87 6.12
C PRO A 168 6.92 4.96 7.28
N THR A 169 8.16 5.39 7.01
CA THR A 169 9.16 5.47 8.07
C THR A 169 9.02 6.73 8.91
N THR A 170 9.50 6.67 10.15
CA THR A 170 9.55 7.78 11.10
C THR A 170 10.22 9.02 10.49
N GLU A 171 11.28 8.84 9.69
CA GLU A 171 11.98 9.94 9.04
C GLU A 171 11.11 10.68 8.01
N LEU A 172 10.30 9.95 7.23
CA LEU A 172 9.37 10.55 6.26
C LEU A 172 8.21 11.25 6.93
N ILE A 173 7.68 10.67 8.02
CA ILE A 173 6.62 11.27 8.83
C ILE A 173 7.12 12.58 9.43
N ASN A 174 8.29 12.56 10.08
CA ASN A 174 8.90 13.74 10.67
C ASN A 174 9.19 14.83 9.63
N LEU A 175 9.73 14.46 8.46
CA LEU A 175 9.95 15.40 7.36
C LEU A 175 8.66 16.12 6.97
N PHE A 176 7.55 15.39 6.84
CA PHE A 176 6.28 15.97 6.46
C PHE A 176 5.68 16.86 7.55
N LEU A 177 5.71 16.41 8.81
CA LEU A 177 5.21 17.20 9.94
C LEU A 177 5.99 18.52 10.07
N ASP A 178 7.32 18.49 9.91
CA ASP A 178 8.16 19.69 9.94
C ASP A 178 7.78 20.68 8.81
N VAL A 179 7.41 20.17 7.61
CA VAL A 179 6.92 21.00 6.49
C VAL A 179 5.57 21.64 6.82
N VAL A 180 4.62 20.88 7.35
CA VAL A 180 3.29 21.39 7.73
C VAL A 180 3.42 22.41 8.87
N GLU A 181 4.27 22.15 9.86
CA GLU A 181 4.49 23.05 10.98
C GLU A 181 5.05 24.40 10.51
N LYS A 182 6.08 24.40 9.65
CA LYS A 182 6.63 25.63 9.07
C LYS A 182 5.60 26.39 8.24
N HIS A 183 4.77 25.69 7.47
CA HIS A 183 3.69 26.32 6.73
C HIS A 183 2.73 27.06 7.67
N VAL A 184 2.30 26.42 8.76
CA VAL A 184 1.31 26.99 9.70
C VAL A 184 1.90 28.11 10.55
N LYS A 185 3.15 27.98 11.03
CA LYS A 185 3.77 28.95 11.94
C LYS A 185 4.42 30.12 11.20
N GLU A 186 5.03 29.86 10.05
CA GLU A 186 5.89 30.82 9.35
C GLU A 186 5.33 31.24 7.99
N GLY A 187 4.26 30.60 7.50
CA GLY A 187 3.72 30.86 6.17
C GLY A 187 4.60 30.31 5.04
N ALA A 188 5.48 29.34 5.32
CA ALA A 188 6.34 28.72 4.32
C ALA A 188 5.50 28.06 3.21
N GLU A 189 5.97 28.13 1.96
CA GLU A 189 5.27 27.47 0.85
C GLU A 189 5.27 25.94 1.01
N LEU A 190 4.11 25.34 0.77
CA LEU A 190 3.99 23.89 0.73
C LEU A 190 4.58 23.34 -0.59
N PRO A 191 5.07 22.09 -0.60
CA PRO A 191 5.44 21.42 -1.84
C PRO A 191 4.29 21.43 -2.86
N PRO A 192 4.60 21.36 -4.18
CA PRO A 192 3.58 21.26 -5.20
C PRO A 192 2.65 20.07 -4.94
N LYS A 193 1.35 20.27 -5.18
CA LYS A 193 0.36 19.20 -5.10
C LYS A 193 0.78 17.99 -5.96
N GLY A 194 0.55 16.78 -5.44
CA GLY A 194 0.99 15.52 -6.06
C GLY A 194 2.41 15.11 -5.64
N THR A 195 3.10 15.90 -4.81
CA THR A 195 4.41 15.52 -4.28
C THR A 195 4.30 14.24 -3.46
N VAL A 196 5.20 13.30 -3.76
CA VAL A 196 5.43 12.09 -2.96
C VAL A 196 6.52 12.39 -1.95
N ILE A 197 6.22 12.28 -0.65
CA ILE A 197 7.13 12.49 0.46
C ILE A 197 8.02 11.24 0.63
N ALA A 198 8.93 11.05 -0.33
CA ALA A 198 9.95 10.02 -0.35
C ALA A 198 10.96 10.35 -1.46
N SER A 199 12.04 9.57 -1.56
CA SER A 199 13.04 9.73 -2.62
C SER A 199 12.40 9.59 -4.01
N GLN A 200 12.94 10.29 -5.01
CA GLN A 200 12.53 10.11 -6.42
C GLN A 200 13.28 8.97 -7.11
N LYS A 201 14.31 8.41 -6.45
CA LYS A 201 15.10 7.29 -6.96
C LYS A 201 14.56 5.96 -6.49
N THR A 202 15.06 4.89 -7.08
CA THR A 202 14.76 3.52 -6.69
C THR A 202 15.56 3.12 -5.44
N LEU A 203 15.13 2.06 -4.76
CA LEU A 203 15.75 1.57 -3.52
C LEU A 203 17.22 1.16 -3.73
N CYS A 204 17.61 0.86 -4.97
CA CYS A 204 19.00 0.57 -5.32
C CYS A 204 19.97 1.71 -4.97
N ASP A 205 19.51 2.96 -4.89
CA ASP A 205 20.32 4.13 -4.48
C ASP A 205 20.70 4.09 -2.99
N GLU A 206 19.87 3.47 -2.15
CA GLU A 206 20.14 3.28 -0.71
C GLU A 206 20.79 1.92 -0.42
N CYS A 207 20.78 1.01 -1.38
CA CYS A 207 21.25 -0.36 -1.21
C CYS A 207 22.77 -0.47 -1.29
N LYS A 208 23.37 -0.90 -0.17
CA LYS A 208 24.83 -1.03 0.02
C LYS A 208 25.46 -2.26 -0.64
N ARG A 209 24.65 -3.20 -1.14
CA ARG A 209 25.14 -4.43 -1.78
C ARG A 209 25.86 -4.13 -3.09
N LYS A 210 26.95 -4.86 -3.32
CA LYS A 210 27.76 -4.83 -4.55
C LYS A 210 26.96 -5.40 -5.71
N LYS A 211 27.12 -4.79 -6.87
CA LYS A 211 26.38 -5.10 -8.10
C LYS A 211 27.42 -5.26 -9.20
N ASP A 212 27.76 -6.52 -9.50
CA ASP A 212 28.92 -6.87 -10.34
C ASP A 212 28.49 -7.66 -11.59
N VAL A 213 27.41 -8.44 -11.50
CA VAL A 213 26.94 -9.37 -12.52
C VAL A 213 25.64 -8.87 -13.15
N THR A 214 25.51 -8.98 -14.48
CA THR A 214 24.31 -8.52 -15.21
C THR A 214 23.32 -9.62 -15.56
N THR A 215 23.64 -10.89 -15.29
CA THR A 215 22.80 -12.04 -15.66
C THR A 215 22.62 -13.08 -14.55
N ILE A 216 21.51 -13.82 -14.59
CA ILE A 216 21.18 -14.93 -13.70
C ILE A 216 20.73 -16.18 -14.44
N ASP A 217 21.04 -17.35 -13.88
CA ASP A 217 20.71 -18.66 -14.45
C ASP A 217 19.35 -19.21 -13.96
N GLY A 218 18.75 -18.58 -12.96
CA GLY A 218 17.48 -19.02 -12.38
C GLY A 218 17.02 -18.19 -11.19
N VAL A 219 15.86 -18.55 -10.66
CA VAL A 219 15.22 -17.92 -9.50
C VAL A 219 15.14 -18.88 -8.33
N HIS A 220 15.43 -18.37 -7.13
CA HIS A 220 15.36 -19.06 -5.86
C HIS A 220 14.47 -18.30 -4.87
N LEU A 221 13.75 -19.04 -4.04
CA LEU A 221 13.11 -18.49 -2.85
C LEU A 221 14.19 -18.22 -1.78
N PRO A 222 14.00 -17.21 -0.91
CA PRO A 222 15.01 -16.85 0.08
C PRO A 222 15.45 -17.97 1.03
N HIS A 223 14.64 -19.02 1.21
CA HIS A 223 14.93 -20.15 2.07
C HIS A 223 15.58 -21.34 1.35
N GLU A 224 15.77 -21.25 0.02
CA GLU A 224 16.36 -22.32 -0.79
C GLU A 224 17.89 -22.20 -0.92
N ILE A 225 18.44 -21.02 -0.61
CA ILE A 225 19.87 -20.73 -0.72
C ILE A 225 20.37 -19.90 0.45
N ASP A 226 21.68 -19.96 0.70
CA ASP A 226 22.36 -19.04 1.61
C ASP A 226 22.68 -17.73 0.87
N ILE A 227 21.94 -16.67 1.18
CA ILE A 227 22.11 -15.36 0.54
C ILE A 227 23.36 -14.68 1.08
N ASP A 228 24.35 -14.47 0.21
CA ASP A 228 25.54 -13.66 0.50
C ASP A 228 25.11 -12.23 0.81
N PRO A 229 25.39 -11.69 2.01
CA PRO A 229 24.93 -10.38 2.44
C PRO A 229 25.59 -9.21 1.68
N GLU A 230 26.76 -9.43 1.06
CA GLU A 230 27.51 -8.39 0.35
C GLU A 230 27.08 -8.23 -1.11
N LYS A 231 26.62 -9.31 -1.74
CA LYS A 231 26.23 -9.34 -3.15
C LYS A 231 24.77 -8.97 -3.36
N CYS A 232 24.46 -8.38 -4.51
CA CYS A 232 23.10 -8.10 -4.94
C CYS A 232 22.24 -9.38 -4.90
N MET A 233 21.04 -9.31 -4.31
CA MET A 233 20.16 -10.48 -4.23
C MET A 233 19.64 -10.91 -5.60
N LEU A 234 19.38 -9.95 -6.50
CA LEU A 234 18.96 -10.27 -7.86
C LEU A 234 20.03 -11.06 -8.61
N GLU A 235 21.30 -10.71 -8.45
CA GLU A 235 22.43 -11.42 -9.07
C GLU A 235 22.65 -12.83 -8.50
N GLN A 236 22.04 -13.12 -7.35
CA GLN A 236 22.04 -14.44 -6.72
C GLN A 236 20.76 -15.24 -7.06
N GLY A 237 19.92 -14.74 -7.97
CA GLY A 237 18.65 -15.37 -8.34
C GLY A 237 17.53 -15.16 -7.33
N VAL A 238 17.68 -14.30 -6.32
CA VAL A 238 16.61 -14.00 -5.35
C VAL A 238 15.85 -12.76 -5.79
N ILE A 239 14.55 -12.92 -6.08
CA ILE A 239 13.70 -11.80 -6.52
C ILE A 239 13.64 -10.73 -5.44
N CYS A 240 14.24 -9.58 -5.74
CA CYS A 240 14.19 -8.38 -4.93
C CYS A 240 13.58 -7.24 -5.74
N LEU A 241 12.51 -6.63 -5.22
CA LEU A 241 11.77 -5.56 -5.90
C LEU A 241 12.45 -4.18 -5.85
N GLY A 242 13.67 -4.10 -5.28
CA GLY A 242 14.39 -2.84 -5.08
C GLY A 242 14.50 -1.95 -6.34
N PRO A 243 14.83 -2.49 -7.53
CA PRO A 243 14.92 -1.70 -8.75
C PRO A 243 13.59 -1.08 -9.20
N ALA A 244 12.45 -1.70 -8.88
CA ALA A 244 11.12 -1.21 -9.22
C ALA A 244 10.44 -0.46 -8.06
N THR A 245 11.16 -0.21 -6.97
CA THR A 245 10.59 0.32 -5.73
C THR A 245 11.26 1.62 -5.35
N ARG A 246 10.48 2.60 -4.91
CA ARG A 246 10.96 3.89 -4.44
C ARG A 246 11.83 3.76 -3.19
N ALA A 247 12.93 4.53 -3.15
CA ALA A 247 13.78 4.69 -1.97
C ALA A 247 13.10 5.55 -0.88
N GLY A 248 13.67 5.55 0.31
CA GLY A 248 13.19 6.31 1.47
C GLY A 248 12.94 5.45 2.70
N CYS A 249 13.10 4.12 2.59
CA CYS A 249 12.99 3.22 3.73
C CYS A 249 14.35 2.85 4.35
N GLY A 250 15.46 3.32 3.77
CA GLY A 250 16.82 3.03 4.23
C GLY A 250 17.26 1.60 3.95
N ALA A 251 16.60 0.91 2.99
CA ALA A 251 16.87 -0.48 2.64
C ALA A 251 16.83 -1.48 3.83
N LYS A 252 16.01 -1.22 4.86
CA LYS A 252 15.93 -2.02 6.11
C LYS A 252 15.78 -3.52 5.90
N CYS A 253 14.97 -3.97 4.92
CA CYS A 253 14.82 -5.41 4.63
C CYS A 253 16.15 -6.01 4.13
N ILE A 254 16.84 -5.30 3.24
CA ILE A 254 18.09 -5.75 2.61
C ILE A 254 19.22 -5.83 3.65
N ASP A 255 19.26 -4.86 4.58
CA ASP A 255 20.18 -4.85 5.72
C ASP A 255 19.92 -6.04 6.67
N ALA A 256 18.68 -6.51 6.77
CA ALA A 256 18.30 -7.74 7.47
C ALA A 256 18.47 -9.03 6.62
N ASN A 257 19.19 -8.95 5.49
CA ASN A 257 19.38 -10.04 4.54
C ASN A 257 18.06 -10.64 3.97
N GLN A 258 17.04 -9.80 3.80
CA GLN A 258 15.77 -10.16 3.15
C GLN A 258 15.51 -9.33 1.88
N PRO A 259 14.92 -9.90 0.82
CA PRO A 259 14.63 -9.15 -0.40
C PRO A 259 13.59 -8.07 -0.16
N CYS A 260 13.73 -6.96 -0.90
CA CYS A 260 12.70 -5.93 -0.94
C CYS A 260 11.40 -6.53 -1.50
N ARG A 261 10.29 -6.28 -0.81
CA ARG A 261 8.93 -6.68 -1.24
C ARG A 261 8.13 -5.58 -1.93
N GLY A 262 8.73 -4.40 -2.14
CA GLY A 262 8.13 -3.33 -2.93
C GLY A 262 7.09 -2.45 -2.23
N CYS A 263 7.04 -2.43 -0.89
CA CYS A 263 5.97 -1.75 -0.15
C CYS A 263 5.94 -0.22 -0.30
N MET A 264 7.05 0.42 -0.70
CA MET A 264 7.14 1.86 -0.99
C MET A 264 6.51 2.23 -2.35
N GLY A 265 6.09 1.25 -3.15
CA GLY A 265 5.53 1.45 -4.48
C GLY A 265 6.54 1.98 -5.50
N PRO A 266 6.09 2.34 -6.71
CA PRO A 266 6.96 2.77 -7.81
C PRO A 266 7.48 4.20 -7.65
N THR A 267 8.52 4.53 -8.43
CA THR A 267 8.94 5.92 -8.65
C THR A 267 7.99 6.62 -9.64
N ALA A 268 8.11 7.95 -9.80
CA ALA A 268 7.26 8.70 -10.72
C ALA A 268 7.48 8.33 -12.20
N SER A 269 8.61 7.68 -12.52
CA SER A 269 8.96 7.23 -13.86
C SER A 269 8.33 5.89 -14.24
N VAL A 270 7.68 5.21 -13.30
CA VAL A 270 7.13 3.86 -13.47
C VAL A 270 5.61 3.90 -13.26
N MET A 271 4.87 3.49 -14.28
CA MET A 271 3.41 3.40 -14.22
C MET A 271 2.95 2.15 -13.46
N ASP A 272 3.58 1.01 -13.72
CA ASP A 272 3.23 -0.29 -13.14
C ASP A 272 4.47 -0.94 -12.51
N GLN A 273 4.49 -1.01 -11.19
CA GLN A 273 5.61 -1.59 -10.44
C GLN A 273 5.89 -3.04 -10.83
N GLY A 274 4.83 -3.87 -10.90
CA GLY A 274 4.99 -5.30 -11.13
C GLY A 274 5.41 -5.59 -12.56
N GLY A 275 4.82 -4.92 -13.53
CA GLY A 275 5.19 -4.97 -14.95
C GLY A 275 6.62 -4.50 -15.18
N SER A 276 7.04 -3.40 -14.55
CA SER A 276 8.43 -2.94 -14.64
C SER A 276 9.41 -3.91 -14.01
N MET A 277 9.08 -4.52 -12.87
CA MET A 277 9.95 -5.55 -12.27
C MET A 277 10.03 -6.80 -13.15
N LEU A 278 8.90 -7.25 -13.71
CA LEU A 278 8.87 -8.38 -14.65
C LEU A 278 9.75 -8.10 -15.88
N SER A 279 9.66 -6.89 -16.45
CA SER A 279 10.52 -6.47 -17.56
C SER A 279 12.00 -6.48 -17.16
N ALA A 280 12.34 -5.95 -15.98
CA ALA A 280 13.72 -5.94 -15.50
C ALA A 280 14.25 -7.36 -15.25
N LEU A 281 13.42 -8.25 -14.68
CA LEU A 281 13.77 -9.64 -14.44
C LEU A 281 13.99 -10.41 -15.75
N ALA A 282 13.12 -10.20 -16.75
CA ALA A 282 13.27 -10.78 -18.08
C ALA A 282 14.59 -10.37 -18.74
N SER A 283 15.04 -9.13 -18.55
CA SER A 283 16.30 -8.62 -19.12
C SER A 283 17.57 -9.18 -18.48
N ILE A 284 17.50 -9.71 -17.25
CA ILE A 284 18.67 -10.26 -16.56
C ILE A 284 18.74 -11.78 -16.62
N PHE A 285 17.74 -12.49 -17.14
CA PHE A 285 17.91 -13.92 -17.37
C PHE A 285 19.00 -14.15 -18.43
N ARG A 286 19.96 -15.02 -18.12
CA ARG A 286 20.99 -15.40 -19.06
C ARG A 286 20.33 -16.09 -20.25
N THR A 287 20.28 -15.39 -21.37
CA THR A 287 20.06 -16.01 -22.67
C THR A 287 21.36 -16.71 -23.06
N ALA A 288 21.28 -17.88 -23.70
CA ALA A 288 22.46 -18.63 -24.14
C ALA A 288 23.44 -17.73 -24.91
N ASP A 289 24.70 -18.16 -25.07
CA ASP A 289 25.86 -17.37 -25.54
C ASP A 289 25.69 -16.56 -26.87
N ASN A 290 24.52 -16.57 -27.51
CA ASN A 290 24.04 -15.60 -28.50
C ASN A 290 22.65 -15.05 -28.14
N GLU A 291 22.51 -13.72 -28.11
CA GLU A 291 21.37 -12.89 -27.64
C GLU A 291 19.98 -13.12 -28.26
N THR A 292 19.66 -14.23 -28.92
CA THR A 292 18.41 -14.32 -29.72
C THR A 292 17.49 -15.51 -29.50
N GLN A 293 17.84 -16.58 -28.77
CA GLN A 293 16.94 -17.74 -28.70
C GLN A 293 16.99 -18.47 -27.35
N LEU A 294 16.15 -18.06 -26.40
CA LEU A 294 15.60 -19.01 -25.43
C LEU A 294 14.46 -19.75 -26.13
N SER A 295 14.44 -21.08 -26.06
CA SER A 295 13.29 -21.85 -26.52
C SER A 295 12.05 -21.54 -25.65
N GLU A 296 10.84 -21.75 -26.19
CA GLU A 296 9.60 -21.59 -25.41
C GLU A 296 9.62 -22.45 -24.13
N ASP A 297 10.20 -23.65 -24.20
CA ASP A 297 10.35 -24.56 -23.06
C ASP A 297 11.28 -24.00 -21.98
N GLU A 298 12.39 -23.34 -22.36
CA GLU A 298 13.31 -22.71 -21.41
C GLU A 298 12.67 -21.49 -20.74
N ILE A 299 11.93 -20.67 -21.51
CA ILE A 299 11.16 -19.55 -20.97
C ILE A 299 10.12 -20.08 -19.98
N LEU A 300 9.36 -21.11 -20.35
CA LEU A 300 8.35 -21.70 -19.49
C LEU A 300 8.99 -22.24 -18.20
N LYS A 301 10.14 -22.93 -18.32
CA LYS A 301 10.89 -23.44 -17.18
C LYS A 301 11.31 -22.32 -16.22
N LEU A 302 11.87 -21.21 -16.74
CA LEU A 302 12.24 -20.06 -15.92
C LEU A 302 11.01 -19.41 -15.26
N MET A 303 9.92 -19.22 -16.00
CA MET A 303 8.69 -18.64 -15.46
C MET A 303 8.08 -19.52 -14.35
N THR A 304 8.13 -20.84 -14.47
CA THR A 304 7.59 -21.78 -13.46
C THR A 304 8.38 -21.81 -12.15
N GLN A 305 9.58 -21.24 -12.12
CA GLN A 305 10.34 -21.05 -10.87
C GLN A 305 9.68 -19.97 -9.99
N ILE A 306 8.96 -19.03 -10.60
CA ILE A 306 8.20 -18.00 -9.88
C ILE A 306 6.86 -18.60 -9.44
N LYS A 307 6.79 -19.07 -8.20
CA LYS A 307 5.62 -19.81 -7.66
C LYS A 307 4.33 -19.00 -7.60
N ASP A 308 4.43 -17.71 -7.29
CA ASP A 308 3.28 -16.80 -7.20
C ASP A 308 3.64 -15.43 -7.79
N PRO A 309 3.52 -15.25 -9.11
CA PRO A 309 3.86 -13.97 -9.75
C PRO A 309 3.00 -12.81 -9.23
N LEU A 310 1.71 -13.04 -8.95
CA LEU A 310 0.81 -11.98 -8.49
C LEU A 310 1.20 -11.51 -7.09
N GLY A 311 1.35 -12.43 -6.13
CA GLY A 311 1.77 -12.09 -4.77
C GLY A 311 3.23 -11.63 -4.68
N THR A 312 4.07 -11.97 -5.66
CA THR A 312 5.45 -11.48 -5.73
C THR A 312 5.51 -10.05 -6.25
N PHE A 313 4.91 -9.76 -7.40
CA PHE A 313 5.10 -8.49 -8.11
C PHE A 313 4.07 -7.41 -7.77
N TYR A 314 2.89 -7.80 -7.26
CA TYR A 314 1.75 -6.89 -7.03
C TYR A 314 1.23 -6.89 -5.60
N ALA A 315 2.01 -7.41 -4.64
CA ALA A 315 1.64 -7.51 -3.23
C ALA A 315 1.02 -6.23 -2.66
N PHE A 316 1.56 -5.06 -3.04
CA PHE A 316 1.15 -3.76 -2.50
C PHE A 316 0.46 -2.83 -3.50
N THR A 317 0.47 -3.18 -4.78
CA THR A 317 0.15 -2.27 -5.89
C THR A 317 -0.89 -2.82 -6.85
N MET A 318 -1.52 -3.97 -6.54
CA MET A 318 -2.53 -4.59 -7.41
C MET A 318 -3.64 -3.62 -7.86
N PRO A 319 -4.26 -2.79 -7.00
CA PRO A 319 -5.30 -1.85 -7.41
C PRO A 319 -4.87 -0.76 -8.39
N VAL A 320 -3.60 -0.35 -8.35
CA VAL A 320 -3.02 0.67 -9.26
C VAL A 320 -2.29 0.07 -10.45
N SER A 321 -2.18 -1.26 -10.53
CA SER A 321 -1.62 -1.95 -11.69
C SER A 321 -2.43 -1.68 -12.95
N ILE A 322 -1.84 -1.92 -14.12
CA ILE A 322 -2.53 -1.86 -15.42
C ILE A 322 -3.70 -2.86 -15.46
N ILE A 323 -3.55 -4.00 -14.78
CA ILE A 323 -4.55 -5.08 -14.78
C ILE A 323 -5.70 -4.76 -13.81
N LYS A 324 -5.42 -4.08 -12.69
CA LYS A 324 -6.32 -3.64 -11.59
C LYS A 324 -7.09 -4.74 -10.85
N ARG A 325 -7.60 -5.74 -11.56
CA ARG A 325 -8.41 -6.85 -11.04
C ARG A 325 -8.40 -8.05 -11.98
N LYS A 326 -8.76 -9.22 -11.46
CA LYS A 326 -9.10 -10.36 -12.30
C LYS A 326 -10.38 -10.06 -13.07
N VAL A 327 -10.34 -10.30 -14.38
CA VAL A 327 -11.52 -10.30 -15.25
C VAL A 327 -11.86 -11.73 -15.63
N GLN A 328 -13.16 -12.01 -15.75
CA GLN A 328 -13.64 -13.27 -16.32
C GLN A 328 -14.25 -12.94 -17.67
N GLU A 329 -13.74 -13.55 -18.74
CA GLU A 329 -14.33 -13.39 -20.06
C GLU A 329 -15.78 -13.91 -20.03
N LYS A 330 -16.73 -13.05 -20.40
CA LYS A 330 -18.12 -13.48 -20.62
C LYS A 330 -18.12 -14.32 -21.90
N ASN A 331 -18.17 -15.65 -21.74
CA ASN A 331 -18.32 -16.71 -22.75
C ASN A 331 -17.03 -17.40 -23.23
N ALA A 332 -16.50 -18.35 -22.43
CA ALA A 332 -15.86 -19.55 -22.98
C ALA A 332 -16.90 -20.67 -23.23
N GLY A 333 -18.05 -20.26 -23.77
CA GLY A 333 -19.07 -21.13 -24.33
C GLY A 333 -18.88 -21.21 -25.84
N VAL A 334 -17.73 -21.73 -26.28
CA VAL A 334 -17.57 -22.21 -27.65
C VAL A 334 -16.91 -23.58 -27.55
N LYS A 335 -17.72 -24.60 -27.83
CA LYS A 335 -17.21 -25.92 -28.22
C LYS A 335 -16.32 -25.74 -29.44
N GLN A 336 -15.10 -26.26 -29.38
CA GLN A 336 -14.52 -27.07 -30.44
C GLN A 336 -13.91 -28.30 -29.79
#